data_AF-A0A661I5Q3-F1
#
_entry.id   AF-A0A661I5Q3-F1
#
_cell.length_a   1.000
_cell.length_b   1.000
_cell.length_c   1.000
_cell.angle_alpha   90.00
_cell.angle_beta   90.00
_cell.angle_gamma   90.00
#
_symmetry.space_group_name_H-M   'P 1'
#
loop_
_entity.id
_entity.type
_entity.pdbx_description
1 polymer ?
#
loop_
_entity_poly.entity_id
_entity_poly.type
_entity_poly.pdbx_seq_one_letter_code
_entity_poly.pdbx_strand_id
1 'polypeptide(L)'
;MKKLILLVTIISFAIIGTSVVVQADAAKGQKLFKKKFRKSCRFSGVRFARYHTQEEWEALYNEGKFPEEAKKICPRLELGKIKPSWWSHIYDFSYEYATDSSHLPSC
;
A
#
# COMPACT_ATOMS: atom_id res chain seq x y z
N MET A 1 14.47 -47.80 8.99
CA MET A 1 15.56 -46.81 9.09
C MET A 1 16.03 -46.43 7.69
N LYS A 2 15.86 -45.16 7.28
CA LYS A 2 16.44 -44.42 6.13
C LYS A 2 15.54 -43.17 5.95
N LYS A 3 15.73 -42.14 6.78
CA LYS A 3 16.50 -40.91 6.52
C LYS A 3 16.04 -40.15 5.27
N LEU A 4 15.45 -38.97 5.54
CA LEU A 4 15.50 -37.69 4.82
C LEU A 4 15.62 -37.72 3.29
N ILE A 5 14.71 -37.03 2.61
CA ILE A 5 14.98 -35.72 1.99
C ILE A 5 13.64 -35.00 1.79
N LEU A 6 13.55 -33.84 2.44
CA LEU A 6 12.45 -32.89 2.41
C LEU A 6 12.82 -31.88 1.30
N LEU A 7 12.26 -32.05 0.11
CA LEU A 7 12.50 -31.16 -1.03
C LEU A 7 11.28 -30.25 -1.20
N VAL A 8 11.21 -29.22 -0.36
CA VAL A 8 10.28 -28.10 -0.51
C VAL A 8 10.93 -27.12 -1.48
N THR A 9 10.64 -27.29 -2.77
CA THR A 9 10.95 -26.29 -3.81
C THR A 9 9.92 -25.18 -3.70
N ILE A 10 10.23 -24.13 -2.93
CA ILE A 10 9.49 -22.87 -2.98
C ILE A 10 9.89 -22.20 -4.30
N ILE A 11 9.03 -22.32 -5.30
CA ILE A 11 9.13 -21.50 -6.51
C ILE A 11 8.70 -20.11 -6.08
N SER A 12 9.66 -19.28 -5.68
CA SER A 12 9.45 -17.85 -5.48
C SER A 12 9.18 -17.22 -6.84
N PHE A 13 7.90 -17.14 -7.19
CA PHE A 13 7.44 -16.46 -8.39
C PHE A 13 7.56 -14.96 -8.13
N ALA A 14 8.75 -14.40 -8.32
CA ALA A 14 8.98 -12.96 -8.28
C ALA A 14 8.40 -12.35 -9.56
N ILE A 15 7.09 -12.05 -9.54
CA ILE A 15 6.49 -11.19 -10.55
C ILE A 15 6.92 -9.78 -10.18
N ILE A 16 8.00 -9.29 -10.80
CA ILE A 16 8.30 -7.86 -10.78
C ILE A 16 7.29 -7.20 -11.74
N GLY A 17 6.06 -7.03 -11.24
CA GLY A 17 5.04 -6.23 -11.89
C GLY A 17 5.43 -4.78 -11.76
N THR A 18 6.14 -4.23 -12.75
CA THR A 18 6.29 -2.77 -12.85
C THR A 18 4.95 -2.19 -13.30
N SER A 19 3.99 -2.10 -12.38
CA SER A 19 2.79 -1.32 -12.65
C SER A 19 3.23 0.13 -12.86
N VAL A 20 2.95 0.65 -14.05
CA VAL A 20 3.20 2.05 -14.39
C VAL A 20 2.19 2.89 -13.60
N VAL A 21 2.48 3.17 -12.34
CA VAL A 21 1.75 4.18 -11.56
C VAL A 21 2.07 5.53 -12.20
N VAL A 22 1.09 6.08 -12.89
CA VAL A 22 1.20 7.41 -13.50
C VAL A 22 1.43 8.40 -12.36
N GLN A 23 2.65 8.91 -12.23
CA GLN A 23 3.13 9.75 -11.11
C GLN A 23 2.22 10.95 -10.77
N ALA A 24 1.36 11.36 -11.72
CA ALA A 24 0.32 12.36 -11.51
C ALA A 24 -0.73 11.96 -10.45
N ASP A 25 -1.08 10.68 -10.34
CA ASP A 25 -2.10 10.21 -9.39
C ASP A 25 -1.53 9.97 -7.99
N ALA A 26 -0.28 9.55 -7.87
CA ALA A 26 0.40 9.50 -6.57
C ALA A 26 0.58 10.90 -5.95
N ALA A 27 0.84 11.94 -6.74
CA ALA A 27 0.89 13.32 -6.22
C ALA A 27 -0.46 13.78 -5.65
N LYS A 28 -1.60 13.35 -6.22
CA LYS A 28 -2.93 13.57 -5.64
C LYS A 28 -3.12 12.76 -4.37
N GLY A 29 -2.70 11.49 -4.37
CA GLY A 29 -2.66 10.63 -3.20
C GLY A 29 -1.90 11.25 -2.03
N GLN A 30 -0.70 11.78 -2.28
CA GLN A 30 0.12 12.48 -1.29
C GLN A 30 -0.62 13.68 -0.66
N LYS A 31 -1.29 14.49 -1.49
CA LYS A 31 -2.12 15.62 -1.02
C LYS A 31 -3.28 15.14 -0.14
N LEU A 32 -3.92 14.03 -0.50
CA LEU A 32 -5.00 13.41 0.28
C LEU A 32 -4.49 12.87 1.62
N PHE A 33 -3.35 12.17 1.63
CA PHE A 33 -2.69 11.74 2.87
C PHE A 33 -2.40 12.94 3.77
N LYS A 34 -1.83 14.03 3.25
CA LYS A 34 -1.54 15.24 4.05
C LYS A 34 -2.81 15.89 4.62
N LYS A 35 -3.90 15.94 3.85
CA LYS A 35 -5.15 16.61 4.26
C LYS A 35 -6.04 15.77 5.18
N LYS A 36 -6.09 14.45 4.99
CA LYS A 36 -7.03 13.53 5.64
C LYS A 36 -6.35 12.63 6.68
N PHE A 37 -5.33 11.90 6.26
CA PHE A 37 -4.65 10.93 7.11
C PHE A 37 -3.75 11.61 8.13
N ARG A 38 -2.91 12.57 7.74
CA ARG A 38 -1.99 13.24 8.68
C ARG A 38 -2.72 13.97 9.80
N LYS A 39 -3.89 14.58 9.51
CA LYS A 39 -4.73 15.24 10.51
C LYS A 39 -5.30 14.26 11.54
N SER A 40 -5.76 13.10 11.08
CA SER A 40 -6.44 12.12 11.94
C SER A 40 -5.46 11.18 12.66
N CYS A 41 -4.43 10.75 11.95
CA CYS A 41 -3.55 9.64 12.31
C CYS A 41 -2.18 10.11 12.83
N ARG A 42 -1.81 11.37 12.58
CA ARG A 42 -0.53 11.99 12.98
C ARG A 42 0.73 11.31 12.42
N PHE A 43 0.62 10.53 11.35
CA PHE A 43 1.77 9.99 10.60
C PHE A 43 1.77 10.46 9.13
N SER A 44 2.91 10.31 8.46
CA SER A 44 3.07 10.64 7.04
C SER A 44 2.47 9.56 6.13
N GLY A 45 2.04 9.94 4.93
CA GLY A 45 1.60 8.96 3.91
C GLY A 45 2.69 7.95 3.58
N VAL A 46 3.97 8.35 3.61
CA VAL A 46 5.10 7.43 3.40
C VAL A 46 5.15 6.35 4.46
N ARG A 47 4.93 6.70 5.74
CA ARG A 47 4.87 5.69 6.81
C ARG A 47 3.71 4.73 6.57
N PHE A 48 2.57 5.23 6.07
CA PHE A 48 1.44 4.40 5.70
C PHE A 48 1.78 3.43 4.57
N ALA A 49 2.32 3.94 3.46
CA ALA A 49 2.67 3.13 2.30
C ALA A 49 3.60 1.96 2.66
N ARG A 50 4.53 2.17 3.59
CA ARG A 50 5.46 1.14 4.06
C ARG A 50 4.89 0.08 5.00
N TYR A 51 3.59 0.10 5.33
CA TYR A 51 2.99 -0.98 6.13
C TYR A 51 2.90 -2.31 5.35
N HIS A 52 2.83 -2.23 4.03
CA HIS A 52 2.70 -3.37 3.13
C HIS A 52 3.62 -3.24 1.92
N THR A 53 3.83 -4.37 1.26
CA THR A 53 4.47 -4.48 -0.06
C THR A 53 3.52 -4.06 -1.18
N GLN A 54 4.05 -3.91 -2.39
CA GLN A 54 3.25 -3.62 -3.60
C GLN A 54 2.19 -4.70 -3.82
N GLU A 55 2.58 -5.97 -3.76
CA GLU A 55 1.69 -7.12 -3.95
C GLU A 55 0.59 -7.17 -2.88
N GLU A 56 0.94 -6.93 -1.62
CA GLU A 56 -0.04 -6.90 -0.53
C GLU A 56 -1.04 -5.74 -0.69
N TRP A 57 -0.56 -4.55 -1.09
CA TRP A 57 -1.44 -3.42 -1.36
C TRP A 57 -2.38 -3.70 -2.52
N GLU A 58 -1.88 -4.30 -3.60
CA GLU A 58 -2.67 -4.69 -4.76
C GLU A 58 -3.74 -5.72 -4.38
N ALA A 59 -3.38 -6.74 -3.61
CA ALA A 59 -4.33 -7.74 -3.10
C ALA A 59 -5.43 -7.10 -2.26
N LEU A 60 -5.06 -6.25 -1.29
CA LEU A 60 -6.03 -5.53 -0.45
C LEU A 60 -6.96 -4.62 -1.25
N TYR A 61 -6.44 -3.98 -2.29
CA TYR A 61 -7.22 -3.11 -3.16
C TYR A 61 -8.19 -3.89 -4.04
N ASN A 62 -7.72 -4.96 -4.67
CA ASN A 62 -8.54 -5.84 -5.53
C ASN A 62 -9.63 -6.58 -4.74
N GLU A 63 -9.36 -6.93 -3.48
CA GLU A 63 -10.36 -7.51 -2.57
C GLU A 63 -11.34 -6.47 -1.98
N GLY A 64 -11.13 -5.18 -2.25
CA GLY A 64 -11.95 -4.09 -1.69
C GLY A 64 -11.72 -3.83 -0.19
N LYS A 65 -10.69 -4.43 0.41
CA LYS A 65 -10.36 -4.32 1.84
C LYS A 65 -9.42 -3.17 2.18
N PHE A 66 -8.88 -2.47 1.17
CA PHE A 66 -7.97 -1.34 1.35
C PHE A 66 -8.49 -0.28 2.35
N PRO A 67 -9.76 0.18 2.31
CA PRO A 67 -10.29 1.13 3.30
C PRO A 67 -10.32 0.59 4.73
N GLU A 68 -10.57 -0.71 4.90
CA GLU A 68 -10.63 -1.35 6.21
C GLU A 68 -9.23 -1.46 6.82
N GLU A 69 -8.24 -1.90 6.04
CA GLU A 69 -6.84 -1.94 6.48
C GLU A 69 -6.34 -0.51 6.77
N ALA A 70 -6.74 0.48 5.97
CA ALA A 70 -6.42 1.87 6.24
C ALA A 70 -6.97 2.36 7.58
N LYS A 71 -8.17 1.92 7.97
CA LYS A 71 -8.76 2.19 9.29
C LYS A 71 -8.10 1.39 10.41
N LYS A 72 -7.61 0.19 10.14
CA LYS A 72 -6.85 -0.60 11.13
C LYS A 72 -5.50 0.06 11.44
N ILE A 73 -4.78 0.52 10.42
CA ILE A 73 -3.54 1.29 10.56
C ILE A 73 -3.81 2.65 11.24
N CYS A 74 -4.95 3.28 10.91
CA CYS A 74 -5.39 4.50 11.56
C CYS A 74 -6.83 4.40 12.08
N PRO A 75 -7.02 3.98 13.34
CA PRO A 75 -8.36 3.83 13.94
C PRO A 75 -9.18 5.12 13.98
N ARG A 76 -8.50 6.28 13.96
CA ARG A 76 -9.11 7.62 13.93
C ARG A 76 -9.49 8.08 12.53
N LEU A 77 -9.24 7.27 11.50
CA LEU A 77 -9.59 7.60 10.12
C LEU A 77 -11.09 7.44 9.91
N GLU A 78 -11.74 8.53 9.55
CA GLU A 78 -13.15 8.51 9.19
C GLU A 78 -13.32 8.16 7.71
N LEU A 79 -13.58 6.89 7.43
CA LEU A 79 -13.77 6.39 6.05
C LEU A 79 -14.88 7.14 5.30
N GLY A 80 -15.96 7.52 5.99
CA GLY A 80 -17.06 8.31 5.40
C GLY A 80 -16.66 9.72 4.93
N LYS A 81 -15.52 10.26 5.39
CA LYS A 81 -14.98 11.55 4.93
C LYS A 81 -14.05 11.42 3.71
N ILE A 82 -13.81 10.20 3.24
CA ILE A 82 -13.01 9.89 2.05
C ILE A 82 -13.96 9.48 0.94
N LYS A 83 -13.90 10.18 -0.19
CA LYS A 83 -14.74 9.86 -1.35
C LYS A 83 -14.30 8.53 -1.96
N PRO A 84 -15.22 7.71 -2.48
CA PRO A 84 -14.87 6.47 -3.19
C PRO A 84 -13.81 6.67 -4.28
N SER A 85 -13.94 7.75 -5.07
CA SER A 85 -13.00 8.11 -6.14
C SER A 85 -11.62 8.56 -5.67
N TRP A 86 -11.41 8.77 -4.36
CA TRP A 86 -10.10 9.12 -3.82
C TRP A 86 -9.30 7.89 -3.40
N TRP A 87 -9.95 6.73 -3.22
CA TRP A 87 -9.25 5.51 -2.81
C TRP A 87 -8.26 5.04 -3.85
N SER A 88 -8.55 5.19 -5.15
CA SER A 88 -7.58 4.90 -6.22
C SER A 88 -6.31 5.72 -6.05
N HIS A 89 -6.42 7.04 -5.90
CA HIS A 89 -5.25 7.90 -5.69
C HIS A 89 -4.46 7.59 -4.41
N ILE A 90 -5.16 7.19 -3.35
CA ILE A 90 -4.53 6.80 -2.08
C ILE A 90 -3.81 5.47 -2.25
N TYR A 91 -4.41 4.52 -2.98
CA TYR A 91 -3.81 3.25 -3.35
C TYR A 91 -2.58 3.45 -4.23
N ASP A 92 -2.68 4.23 -5.31
CA ASP A 92 -1.57 4.50 -6.23
C ASP A 92 -0.35 5.03 -5.48
N PHE A 93 -0.56 5.97 -4.55
CA PHE A 93 0.51 6.46 -3.68
C PHE A 93 1.06 5.37 -2.74
N SER A 94 0.19 4.53 -2.16
CA SER A 94 0.60 3.49 -1.22
C SER A 94 1.41 2.39 -1.92
N TYR A 95 1.01 2.05 -3.14
CA TYR A 95 1.72 1.13 -4.02
C TYR A 95 3.06 1.73 -4.51
N GLU A 96 3.07 2.99 -4.94
CA GLU A 96 4.29 3.65 -5.45
C GLU A 96 5.39 3.72 -4.38
N TYR A 97 5.01 3.95 -3.12
CA TYR A 97 5.93 4.12 -1.99
C TYR A 97 5.89 2.95 -0.98
N ALA A 98 5.45 1.78 -1.44
CA ALA A 98 5.39 0.56 -0.65
C ALA A 98 6.79 0.17 -0.09
N THR A 99 6.83 -0.74 0.88
CA THR A 99 8.10 -1.06 1.56
C THR A 99 9.18 -1.65 0.66
N ASP A 100 8.78 -2.32 -0.40
CA ASP A 100 9.58 -2.98 -1.43
C ASP A 100 9.79 -2.09 -2.67
N SER A 101 9.18 -0.91 -2.71
CA SER A 101 9.39 0.04 -3.81
C SER A 101 10.80 0.65 -3.76
N SER A 102 11.46 0.72 -4.92
CA SER A 102 12.71 1.48 -5.10
C SER A 102 12.49 3.00 -5.10
N HIS A 103 11.23 3.45 -5.09
CA HIS A 103 10.87 4.85 -5.04
C HIS A 103 10.83 5.32 -3.58
N LEU A 104 11.86 6.04 -3.18
CA LEU A 104 11.80 6.86 -1.99
C LEU A 104 11.33 8.26 -2.41
N PRO A 105 10.23 8.79 -1.86
CA PRO A 105 9.84 10.16 -2.15
C PRO A 105 10.98 11.05 -1.65
N SER A 106 11.48 11.94 -2.50
CA SER A 106 12.53 12.89 -2.12
C SER A 106 12.08 13.63 -0.86
N CYS A 107 12.80 13.40 0.24
CA CYS A 107 12.57 14.01 1.55
C CYS A 107 12.67 15.54 1.50
#